data_AF-A0A2H0MI80-F1
#
_entry.id   AF-A0A2H0MI80-F1
#
_cell.length_a   1.000
_cell.length_b   1.000
_cell.length_c   1.000
_cell.angle_alpha   90.00
_cell.angle_beta   90.00
_cell.angle_gamma   90.00
#
_symmetry.space_group_name_H-M   'P 1'
#
loop_
_entity.id
_entity.type
_entity.pdbx_description
1 polymer ?
#
loop_
_entity_poly.entity_id
_entity_poly.type
_entity_poly.pdbx_seq_one_letter_code
_entity_poly.pdbx_strand_id
1 'polypeptide(L)' 'MAISKKIGGMLENASWIRKMFEEGIRLKKKLGERNVFDLSLGNPVAEPPEGLKRALIAAAQDVAPGLHRYMPNAGLPEVR' A
#
# COMPACT_ATOMS: atom_id res chain seq x y z
N MET A 1 -8.89 -11.81 -26.36
CA MET A 1 -8.11 -11.61 -25.12
C MET A 1 -8.14 -12.90 -24.32
N ALA A 2 -6.99 -13.46 -23.95
CA ALA A 2 -6.88 -14.75 -23.26
C ALA A 2 -7.15 -14.66 -21.75
N ILE A 3 -8.04 -13.76 -21.32
CA ILE A 3 -8.40 -13.58 -19.90
C ILE A 3 -9.92 -13.66 -19.72
N SER A 4 -10.35 -14.00 -18.51
CA SER A 4 -11.76 -14.02 -18.13
C SER A 4 -12.44 -12.67 -18.39
N LYS A 5 -13.66 -12.69 -18.92
CA LYS A 5 -14.49 -11.49 -19.14
C LYS A 5 -14.64 -10.65 -17.86
N LYS A 6 -14.78 -11.31 -16.70
CA LYS A 6 -14.89 -10.65 -15.40
C LYS A 6 -13.64 -9.84 -15.07
N ILE A 7 -12.46 -10.42 -15.31
CA ILE A 7 -11.17 -9.75 -15.08
C ILE A 7 -10.99 -8.60 -16.08
N GLY A 8 -11.36 -8.82 -17.35
CA GLY A 8 -11.37 -7.76 -18.37
C GLY A 8 -12.19 -6.54 -17.93
N GLY A 9 -13.43 -6.74 -17.49
CA GLY A 9 -14.29 -5.64 -17.03
C GLY A 9 -13.77 -4.93 -15.77
N MET A 10 -13.08 -5.63 -14.86
CA MET A 10 -12.46 -4.98 -13.70
C MET A 10 -11.28 -4.09 -14.11
N LEU A 11 -10.44 -4.55 -15.05
CA LEU A 11 -9.29 -3.79 -15.53
C LEU A 11 -9.69 -2.51 -16.25
N GLU A 12 -10.77 -2.54 -17.04
CA GLU A 12 -11.30 -1.35 -17.73
C GLU A 12 -11.75 -0.24 -16.77
N ASN A 13 -12.20 -0.59 -15.56
CA ASN A 13 -12.80 0.35 -14.61
C ASN A 13 -11.87 0.79 -13.46
N ALA A 14 -10.77 0.09 -13.21
CA ALA A 14 -10.01 0.22 -11.96
C ALA A 14 -9.14 1.48 -11.81
N SER A 15 -8.95 2.29 -12.87
CA SER A 15 -7.79 3.21 -12.91
C SER A 15 -8.12 4.71 -12.78
N TRP A 16 -9.36 5.10 -12.48
CA TRP A 16 -9.68 6.54 -12.44
C TRP A 16 -8.92 7.31 -11.36
N ILE A 17 -8.85 6.78 -10.13
CA ILE A 17 -8.11 7.42 -9.03
C ILE A 17 -6.61 7.48 -9.35
N ARG A 18 -6.04 6.39 -9.87
CA ARG A 18 -4.62 6.32 -10.24
C ARG A 18 -4.28 7.30 -11.37
N LYS A 19 -5.15 7.40 -12.38
CA LYS A 19 -5.01 8.36 -13.48
C LYS A 19 -5.05 9.80 -12.97
N MET A 20 -5.93 10.11 -12.02
CA MET A 20 -5.99 11.43 -11.40
C MET A 20 -4.73 11.74 -10.59
N PHE A 21 -4.18 10.76 -9.87
CA PHE A 21 -2.92 10.92 -9.16
C PHE A 21 -1.73 11.19 -10.10
N GLU A 22 -1.62 10.42 -11.19
CA GLU A 22 -0.58 10.63 -12.21
C GLU A 22 -0.71 12.00 -12.89
N GLU A 23 -1.95 12.44 -13.14
CA GLU A 23 -2.24 13.78 -13.65
C GLU A 23 -1.89 14.87 -12.63
N GLY A 24 -2.13 14.64 -11.34
CA GLY A 24 -1.70 15.50 -10.24
C GLY A 24 -0.18 15.69 -10.25
N ILE A 25 0.60 14.61 -10.37
CA ILE A 25 2.06 14.66 -10.52
C ILE A 25 2.46 15.50 -11.75
N ARG A 26 1.79 15.29 -12.89
CA ARG A 26 2.06 16.03 -14.13
C ARG A 26 1.82 17.53 -13.96
N LEU A 27 0.69 17.90 -13.34
CA LEU A 27 0.33 19.30 -13.09
C LEU A 27 1.26 19.95 -12.08
N LYS A 28 1.65 19.24 -11.01
CA LYS A 28 2.62 19.73 -10.01
C LYS A 28 3.97 20.09 -10.63
N LYS A 29 4.46 19.27 -11.59
CA LYS A 29 5.67 19.58 -12.36
C LYS A 29 5.55 20.83 -13.23
N LYS A 30 4.35 21.10 -13.78
CA LYS A 30 4.11 22.23 -14.69
C LYS A 30 3.78 23.54 -13.97
N LEU A 31 3.01 23.46 -12.89
CA LEU A 31 2.41 24.60 -12.18
C LEU A 31 3.04 24.84 -10.81
N GLY A 32 3.86 23.92 -10.31
CA GLY A 32 4.43 23.94 -8.96
C GLY A 32 3.54 23.25 -7.92
N GLU A 33 4.17 22.61 -6.93
CA GLU A 33 3.50 21.78 -5.91
C GLU A 33 2.37 22.51 -5.17
N ARG A 34 2.58 23.79 -4.85
CA ARG A 34 1.63 24.62 -4.09
C ARG A 34 0.37 25.02 -4.87
N ASN A 35 0.37 24.83 -6.19
CA ASN A 35 -0.72 25.25 -7.08
C ASN A 35 -1.63 24.09 -7.49
N VAL A 36 -1.41 22.89 -6.94
CA VAL A 36 -2.19 21.68 -7.28
C VAL A 36 -2.66 21.01 -6.00
N PHE A 37 -3.97 21.04 -5.78
CA PHE A 37 -4.65 20.37 -4.67
C PHE A 37 -5.06 18.97 -5.08
N ASP A 38 -4.13 18.02 -4.95
CA ASP A 38 -4.39 16.61 -5.26
C ASP A 38 -5.13 15.94 -4.10
N LEU A 39 -6.43 15.66 -4.30
CA LEU A 39 -7.32 14.99 -3.35
C LEU A 39 -7.72 13.58 -3.85
N SER A 40 -6.88 12.98 -4.73
CA SER A 40 -7.21 11.71 -5.39
C SER A 40 -6.90 10.47 -4.54
N LEU A 41 -5.65 10.32 -4.07
CA LEU A 41 -5.22 9.16 -3.29
C LEU A 41 -5.46 9.35 -1.79
N GLY A 42 -6.01 8.31 -1.15
CA GLY A 42 -6.22 8.24 0.30
C GLY A 42 -5.05 7.58 1.06
N ASN A 43 -3.80 7.82 0.66
CA ASN A 43 -2.66 7.29 1.40
C ASN A 43 -2.53 8.00 2.76
N PRO A 44 -2.18 7.30 3.86
CA PRO A 44 -1.82 7.95 5.11
C PRO A 44 -0.69 8.97 4.90
N VAL A 45 -0.83 10.14 5.53
CA VAL A 45 0.15 11.24 5.42
C VAL A 45 1.14 11.31 6.59
N ALA A 46 0.85 10.58 7.67
CA ALA A 46 1.66 10.56 8.86
C ALA A 46 2.58 9.33 8.85
N GLU A 47 3.83 9.54 9.25
CA GLU A 47 4.75 8.44 9.53
C GLU A 47 4.27 7.61 10.72
N PRO A 48 4.54 6.30 10.74
CA PRO A 48 4.17 5.46 11.86
C PRO A 48 4.94 5.85 13.13
N PRO A 49 4.40 5.55 14.33
CA PRO A 49 5.10 5.81 15.58
C PRO A 49 6.40 4.99 15.66
N GLU A 50 7.41 5.51 16.36
CA GLU A 50 8.71 4.85 16.55
C GLU A 50 8.62 3.41 17.11
N GLY A 51 7.54 3.11 17.85
CA GLY A 51 7.26 1.76 18.33
C GLY A 51 7.15 0.73 17.21
N LEU A 52 6.58 1.10 16.06
CA LEU A 52 6.46 0.21 14.90
C LEU A 52 7.84 -0.16 14.36
N LYS A 53 8.71 0.85 14.16
CA LYS A 53 10.06 0.64 13.64
C LYS A 53 10.88 -0.26 14.57
N ARG A 54 10.80 -0.04 15.88
CA ARG A 54 11.48 -0.89 16.88
C ARG A 54 10.98 -2.33 16.85
N ALA A 55 9.65 -2.53 16.77
CA ALA A 55 9.08 -3.87 16.71
C ALA A 55 9.48 -4.63 15.44
N LEU A 56 9.51 -3.95 14.28
CA LEU A 56 9.98 -4.55 13.03
C LEU A 56 11.44 -4.99 13.09
N ILE A 57 12.32 -4.16 13.65
CA ILE A 57 13.75 -4.50 13.83
C ILE A 57 13.90 -5.70 14.77
N ALA A 58 13.20 -5.69 15.92
CA ALA A 58 13.25 -6.79 16.88
C ALA A 58 12.77 -8.11 16.26
N ALA A 59 11.65 -8.10 15.52
CA ALA A 59 11.14 -9.29 14.85
C ALA A 59 12.10 -9.84 13.79
N ALA A 60 12.81 -8.97 13.06
CA ALA A 60 13.80 -9.38 12.08
C ALA A 60 15.11 -9.91 12.70
N GLN A 61 15.42 -9.53 13.95
CA GLN A 61 16.59 -9.99 14.69
C GLN A 61 16.35 -11.28 15.48
N ASP A 62 15.09 -11.70 15.63
CA ASP A 62 14.75 -12.93 16.34
C ASP A 62 15.18 -14.16 15.53
N VAL A 63 15.98 -15.01 16.16
CA VAL A 63 16.54 -16.25 15.58
C VAL A 63 15.94 -17.50 16.21
N ALA A 64 14.82 -17.37 16.94
CA ALA A 64 14.14 -18.50 17.52
C ALA A 64 13.78 -19.57 16.45
N PRO A 65 14.01 -20.86 16.71
CA PRO A 65 13.68 -21.91 15.75
C PRO A 65 12.19 -21.92 15.41
N GLY A 66 11.88 -21.91 14.12
CA GLY A 66 10.50 -22.08 13.63
C GLY A 66 9.71 -20.80 13.36
N LEU A 67 10.30 -19.61 13.54
CA LEU A 67 9.65 -18.31 13.29
C LEU A 67 9.11 -18.14 11.86
N HIS A 68 9.77 -18.73 10.87
CA HIS A 68 9.39 -18.62 9.45
C HIS A 68 8.48 -19.74 8.96
N ARG A 69 7.97 -20.59 9.86
CA ARG A 69 7.02 -21.65 9.50
C ARG A 69 5.64 -21.06 9.23
N TYR A 70 4.79 -21.85 8.58
CA TYR A 70 3.38 -21.50 8.42
C TYR A 70 2.70 -21.31 9.78
N MET A 71 1.83 -20.31 9.84
CA MET A 71 0.91 -20.05 10.95
C MET A 71 -0.49 -20.59 10.60
N PRO A 72 -1.40 -20.77 11.58
CA PRO A 72 -2.80 -21.05 11.31
C PRO A 72 -3.41 -20.02 10.34
N ASN A 73 -4.44 -20.41 9.59
CA ASN A 73 -5.10 -19.51 8.62
C ASN A 73 -5.58 -18.19 9.22
N ALA A 74 -5.91 -18.18 10.52
CA ALA A 74 -6.34 -16.99 11.24
C ALA A 74 -5.18 -16.09 11.73
N GLY A 75 -3.93 -16.44 11.45
CA GLY A 75 -2.74 -15.77 11.96
C GLY A 75 -2.17 -16.39 13.24
N LEU A 76 -1.11 -15.77 13.76
CA LEU A 76 -0.51 -16.12 15.04
C LEU A 76 -1.50 -15.87 16.19
N PRO A 77 -1.77 -16.84 17.09
CA PRO A 77 -2.71 -16.67 18.18
C PRO A 77 -2.50 -15.42 19.05
N GLU A 78 -1.25 -15.03 19.25
CA GLU A 78 -0.80 -13.93 20.10
C GLU A 78 -1.00 -12.52 19.50
N VAL A 79 -1.32 -12.41 18.21
CA VAL A 79 -1.58 -11.10 17.54
C VAL A 79 -3.03 -10.93 17.09
N ARG A 80 -3.92 -11.87 17.45
CA ARG A 80 -5.36 -11.81 17.15
C ARG A 80 -6.12 -10.97 18.17
#